data_AF-A0A0A1XC59-F1
#
_entry.id   AF-A0A0A1XC59-F1
#
_cell.length_a   1.000
_cell.length_b   1.000
_cell.length_c   1.000
_cell.angle_alpha   90.00
_cell.angle_beta   90.00
_cell.angle_gamma   90.00
#
_symmetry.space_group_name_H-M   'P 1'
#
loop_
_entity.id
_entity.type
_entity.pdbx_description
1 polymer ?
#
loop_
_entity_poly.entity_id
_entity_poly.type
_entity_poly.pdbx_seq_one_letter_code
_entity_poly.pdbx_strand_id
1 'polypeptide(L)'
;YVGDSKRAMDEYTSEIMMGGHNTLVIHNTCEDSLLASPLILDLVILGELCSRIQIKSNERADAPWVSFKPVLSLLSYLCKAPLVPRGTQVVNSLFRQRSAIENILRGCIGLPPNSHMMLEQRFNFASITNEPPTKKLKSVSNGCELNTKCANGHVAKASNGHYANGNANGHTNGLTH
;
A
#
# COMPACT_ATOMS: atom_id res chain seq x y z
N TYR A 1 2.48 -41.38 13.91
CA TYR A 1 2.51 -40.59 15.16
C TYR A 1 2.48 -39.09 14.90
N VAL A 2 2.98 -38.61 13.76
CA VAL A 2 2.89 -37.20 13.36
C VAL A 2 2.21 -37.21 12.00
N GLY A 3 0.89 -37.04 11.99
CA GLY A 3 0.05 -37.11 10.79
C GLY A 3 0.06 -35.77 10.06
N ASP A 4 -1.10 -35.12 9.98
CA ASP A 4 -1.25 -33.76 9.43
C ASP A 4 -0.59 -32.66 10.30
N SER A 5 -0.29 -32.99 11.56
CA SER A 5 0.31 -32.10 12.55
C SER A 5 1.81 -31.89 12.33
N LYS A 6 2.18 -30.97 11.43
CA LYS A 6 3.56 -30.59 11.18
C LYS A 6 4.12 -29.73 12.30
N ARG A 7 5.39 -29.98 12.63
CA ARG A 7 6.17 -29.19 13.58
C ARG A 7 7.32 -28.53 12.83
N ALA A 8 7.35 -27.21 12.85
CA ALA A 8 8.42 -26.39 12.29
C ALA A 8 9.21 -25.77 13.45
N MET A 9 10.54 -25.81 13.34
CA MET A 9 11.45 -25.06 14.20
C MET A 9 12.35 -24.23 13.31
N ASP A 10 12.32 -22.92 13.52
CA ASP A 10 13.14 -21.96 12.80
C ASP A 10 14.00 -21.18 13.79
N GLU A 11 15.28 -21.02 13.49
CA GLU A 11 16.21 -20.21 14.27
C GLU A 11 16.76 -19.10 13.37
N TYR A 12 16.63 -17.86 13.82
CA TYR A 12 17.11 -16.66 13.13
C TYR A 12 18.10 -15.92 14.01
N THR A 13 19.37 -15.95 13.64
CA THR A 13 20.43 -15.15 14.29
C THR A 13 20.77 -13.96 13.42
N SER A 14 20.63 -12.75 13.98
CA SER A 14 20.99 -11.48 13.34
C SER A 14 22.13 -10.82 14.11
N GLU A 15 23.09 -10.23 13.40
CA GLU A 15 24.07 -9.33 13.99
C GLU A 15 23.44 -7.95 14.20
N ILE A 16 23.66 -7.38 15.39
CA ILE A 16 23.23 -6.04 15.76
C ILE A 16 24.46 -5.16 16.04
N MET A 17 24.21 -3.88 16.35
CA MET A 17 25.27 -2.89 16.56
C MET A 17 26.31 -3.37 17.60
N MET A 18 27.56 -2.94 17.42
CA MET A 18 28.69 -3.26 18.31
C MET A 18 28.98 -4.78 18.46
N GLY A 19 28.69 -5.58 17.44
CA GLY A 19 28.95 -7.02 17.46
C GLY A 19 28.01 -7.81 18.38
N GLY A 20 26.90 -7.21 18.82
CA GLY A 20 25.84 -7.94 19.49
C GLY A 20 25.16 -8.93 18.54
N HIS A 21 24.56 -9.98 19.09
CA HIS A 21 23.80 -10.96 18.32
C HIS A 21 22.40 -11.07 18.91
N ASN A 22 21.39 -11.15 18.04
CA ASN A 22 20.00 -11.39 18.40
C ASN A 22 19.55 -12.71 17.77
N THR A 23 19.23 -13.71 18.60
CA THR A 23 18.76 -15.02 18.15
C THR A 23 17.29 -15.20 18.52
N LEU A 24 16.46 -15.47 17.51
CA LEU A 24 15.04 -15.77 17.64
C LEU A 24 14.79 -17.24 17.29
N VAL A 25 14.26 -18.01 18.23
CA VAL A 25 13.84 -19.40 18.01
C VAL A 25 12.31 -19.47 17.99
N ILE A 26 11.76 -19.93 16.86
CA ILE A 26 10.32 -20.04 16.63
C ILE A 26 9.97 -21.52 16.50
N HIS A 27 9.04 -21.99 17.33
CA HIS A 27 8.45 -23.32 17.20
C HIS A 27 6.97 -23.21 16.84
N ASN A 28 6.61 -23.68 15.64
CA ASN A 28 5.24 -23.71 15.17
C ASN A 28 4.75 -25.14 15.02
N THR A 29 3.60 -25.44 15.62
CA THR A 29 2.84 -26.65 15.32
C THR A 29 1.64 -26.27 14.48
N CYS A 30 1.51 -26.84 13.29
CA CYS A 30 0.43 -26.56 12.38
C CYS A 30 -0.14 -27.85 11.80
N GLU A 31 -1.45 -27.91 11.64
CA GLU A 31 -2.07 -28.91 10.79
C GLU A 31 -1.96 -28.44 9.34
N ASP A 32 -1.15 -29.13 8.53
CA ASP A 32 -0.79 -28.70 7.17
C ASP A 32 -2.03 -28.61 6.27
N SER A 33 -2.97 -29.55 6.38
CA SER A 33 -4.20 -29.55 5.58
C SER A 33 -5.13 -28.40 5.95
N LEU A 34 -5.21 -28.05 7.25
CA LEU A 34 -6.01 -26.92 7.70
C LEU A 34 -5.43 -25.57 7.25
N LEU A 35 -4.10 -25.47 7.13
CA LEU A 35 -3.46 -24.29 6.55
C LEU A 35 -3.56 -24.24 5.02
N ALA A 36 -3.48 -25.40 4.34
CA ALA A 36 -3.53 -25.47 2.88
C ALA A 36 -4.91 -25.19 2.29
N SER A 37 -5.97 -25.68 2.94
CA SER A 37 -7.36 -25.56 2.44
C SER A 37 -7.78 -24.11 2.12
N PRO A 38 -7.62 -23.11 3.02
CA PRO A 38 -7.97 -21.73 2.70
C PRO A 38 -7.08 -21.11 1.62
N LEU A 39 -5.79 -21.46 1.57
CA LEU A 39 -4.87 -20.95 0.54
C LEU A 39 -5.27 -21.42 -0.87
N ILE A 40 -5.74 -22.65 -1.01
CA ILE A 40 -6.24 -23.19 -2.28
C ILE A 40 -7.52 -22.45 -2.72
N LEU A 41 -8.43 -22.17 -1.78
CA LEU A 41 -9.64 -21.40 -2.06
C LEU A 41 -9.29 -20.00 -2.55
N ASP A 42 -8.38 -19.30 -1.86
CA ASP A 42 -7.94 -17.97 -2.26
C ASP A 42 -7.25 -17.97 -3.64
N LEU A 43 -6.49 -19.01 -3.97
CA LEU A 43 -5.83 -19.16 -5.27
C LEU A 43 -6.86 -19.22 -6.41
N VAL A 44 -7.91 -20.04 -6.25
CA VAL A 44 -8.96 -20.19 -7.26
C VAL A 44 -9.78 -18.90 -7.38
N ILE A 45 -10.16 -18.29 -6.26
CA ILE A 45 -10.96 -17.06 -6.25
C ILE A 45 -10.19 -15.90 -6.90
N LEU A 46 -8.93 -15.68 -6.52
CA LEU A 46 -8.11 -14.61 -7.10
C LEU A 46 -7.77 -14.90 -8.56
N GLY A 47 -7.52 -16.16 -8.93
CA GLY A 47 -7.27 -16.56 -10.31
C GLY A 47 -8.47 -16.27 -11.23
N GLU A 48 -9.67 -16.60 -10.76
CA GLU A 48 -10.93 -16.33 -11.46
C GLU A 48 -11.16 -14.82 -11.62
N LEU A 49 -10.98 -14.05 -10.54
CA LEU A 49 -11.13 -12.59 -10.57
C LEU A 49 -10.14 -11.95 -11.56
N CYS A 50 -8.87 -12.36 -11.55
CA CYS A 50 -7.86 -11.86 -12.47
C CYS A 50 -8.23 -12.15 -13.94
N SER A 51 -8.93 -13.26 -14.22
CA SER A 51 -9.37 -13.58 -15.58
C SER A 51 -10.45 -12.63 -16.11
N ARG A 52 -11.24 -11.99 -15.22
CA ARG A 52 -12.29 -11.03 -15.57
C ARG A 52 -11.79 -9.60 -15.74
N ILE A 53 -10.65 -9.26 -15.14
CA ILE A 53 -10.11 -7.90 -15.17
C ILE A 53 -9.40 -7.65 -16.49
N GLN A 54 -9.76 -6.54 -17.13
CA GLN A 54 -9.12 -6.04 -18.35
C GLN A 54 -8.70 -4.58 -18.16
N ILE A 55 -7.55 -4.22 -18.73
CA ILE A 55 -6.98 -2.87 -18.62
C ILE A 55 -6.88 -2.28 -20.03
N LYS A 56 -7.15 -0.98 -20.14
CA LYS A 56 -6.97 -0.19 -21.35
C LYS A 56 -6.17 1.07 -21.03
N SER A 57 -5.29 1.47 -21.95
CA SER A 57 -4.56 2.74 -21.82
C SER A 57 -5.52 3.93 -22.01
N ASN A 58 -5.44 4.90 -21.12
CA ASN A 58 -6.22 6.15 -21.21
C ASN A 58 -5.64 7.10 -22.28
N GLU A 59 -4.35 6.97 -22.61
CA GLU A 59 -3.67 7.86 -23.57
C GLU A 59 -4.04 7.54 -25.02
N ARG A 60 -4.44 6.30 -25.32
CA ARG A 60 -4.80 5.85 -26.66
C ARG A 60 -6.25 5.38 -26.70
N ALA A 61 -7.14 6.24 -27.18
CA ALA A 61 -8.58 5.98 -27.27
C ALA A 61 -8.92 4.69 -28.06
N ASP A 62 -8.11 4.33 -29.06
CA ASP A 62 -8.33 3.14 -29.89
C ASP A 62 -7.59 1.88 -29.41
N ALA A 63 -6.97 1.91 -28.22
CA ALA A 63 -6.28 0.73 -27.70
C ALA A 63 -7.26 -0.40 -27.35
N PRO A 64 -6.94 -1.66 -27.72
CA PRO A 64 -7.74 -2.80 -27.31
C PRO A 64 -7.63 -3.03 -25.79
N TRP A 65 -8.65 -3.65 -25.22
CA TRP A 65 -8.60 -4.15 -23.85
C TRP A 65 -7.59 -5.30 -23.75
N VAL A 66 -6.72 -5.24 -22.76
CA VAL A 66 -5.68 -6.23 -22.53
C VAL A 66 -5.91 -6.90 -21.17
N SER A 67 -5.94 -8.24 -21.18
CA SER A 67 -5.99 -9.05 -19.97
C SER A 67 -4.61 -9.20 -19.32
N PHE A 68 -4.57 -9.74 -18.11
CA PHE A 68 -3.30 -10.07 -17.45
C PHE A 68 -2.44 -11.03 -18.26
N LYS A 69 -1.12 -10.95 -18.03
CA LYS A 69 -0.16 -11.92 -18.58
C LYS A 69 -0.50 -13.34 -18.08
N PRO A 70 -0.22 -14.39 -18.87
CA PRO A 70 -0.49 -15.78 -18.47
C PRO A 70 0.19 -16.19 -17.14
N VAL A 71 1.34 -15.58 -16.84
CA VAL A 71 2.01 -15.74 -15.55
C VAL A 71 1.49 -14.68 -14.59
N LEU A 72 0.52 -15.07 -13.75
CA LEU A 72 -0.10 -14.20 -12.74
C LEU A 72 0.82 -14.02 -11.53
N SER A 73 1.70 -13.01 -11.60
CA SER A 73 2.57 -12.65 -10.47
C SER A 73 1.81 -12.21 -9.21
N LEU A 74 0.50 -11.94 -9.32
CA LEU A 74 -0.34 -11.57 -8.19
C LEU A 74 -0.62 -12.74 -7.24
N LEU A 75 -0.66 -13.97 -7.77
CA LEU A 75 -0.89 -15.19 -6.99
C LEU A 75 0.34 -15.59 -6.14
N SER A 76 1.47 -14.89 -6.31
CA SER A 76 2.71 -15.13 -5.56
C SER A 76 2.54 -15.06 -4.04
N TYR A 77 1.51 -14.36 -3.55
CA TYR A 77 1.17 -14.31 -2.12
C TYR A 77 0.86 -15.69 -1.52
N LEU A 78 0.30 -16.60 -2.33
CA LEU A 78 -0.20 -17.90 -1.90
C LEU A 78 0.74 -19.05 -2.31
N CYS A 79 1.82 -18.74 -3.06
CA CYS A 79 2.77 -19.73 -3.56
C CYS A 79 4.13 -19.58 -2.90
N LYS A 80 4.71 -20.69 -2.42
CA LYS A 80 6.06 -20.70 -1.84
C LYS A 80 7.16 -20.38 -2.88
N ALA A 81 6.96 -20.76 -4.14
CA ALA A 81 7.88 -20.50 -5.25
C ALA A 81 7.10 -19.87 -6.41
N PRO A 82 6.95 -18.53 -6.43
CA PRO A 82 6.18 -17.86 -7.47
C PRO A 82 6.88 -17.94 -8.83
N LEU A 83 6.12 -18.33 -9.86
CA LEU A 83 6.57 -18.22 -11.23
C LEU A 83 6.48 -16.75 -11.66
N VAL A 84 7.58 -16.19 -12.12
CA VAL A 84 7.63 -14.82 -12.63
C VAL A 84 7.97 -14.81 -14.12
N PRO A 85 7.47 -13.84 -14.91
CA PRO A 85 7.89 -13.66 -16.29
C PRO A 85 9.42 -13.52 -16.42
N ARG A 86 9.99 -14.06 -17.50
CA ARG A 86 11.44 -13.97 -17.77
C ARG A 86 11.92 -12.51 -17.73
N GLY A 87 12.96 -12.23 -16.95
CA GLY A 87 13.55 -10.89 -16.82
C GLY A 87 12.89 -9.98 -15.77
N THR A 88 11.93 -10.48 -14.98
CA THR A 88 11.33 -9.70 -13.88
C THR A 88 11.89 -10.12 -12.52
N GLN A 89 12.02 -9.17 -11.59
CA GLN A 89 12.48 -9.44 -10.23
C GLN A 89 11.43 -10.22 -9.42
N VAL A 90 11.86 -11.25 -8.70
CA VAL A 90 11.01 -11.99 -7.77
C VAL A 90 10.87 -11.20 -6.47
N VAL A 91 9.65 -10.81 -6.12
CA VAL A 91 9.35 -10.18 -4.84
C VAL A 91 8.80 -11.24 -3.90
N ASN A 92 9.57 -11.64 -2.88
CA ASN A 92 9.18 -12.66 -1.88
C ASN A 92 8.66 -12.05 -0.56
N SER A 93 8.52 -10.73 -0.48
CA SER A 93 7.98 -10.09 0.71
C SER A 93 6.45 -10.22 0.73
N LEU A 94 5.94 -11.01 1.67
CA LEU A 94 4.51 -11.29 1.85
C LEU A 94 3.67 -9.99 1.95
N PHE A 95 4.14 -9.00 2.72
CA PHE A 95 3.43 -7.73 2.88
C PHE A 95 3.39 -6.89 1.60
N ARG A 96 4.46 -6.91 0.79
CA ARG A 96 4.48 -6.22 -0.51
C ARG A 96 3.53 -6.89 -1.50
N GLN A 97 3.49 -8.23 -1.51
CA GLN A 97 2.56 -9.00 -2.33
C GLN A 97 1.10 -8.72 -1.93
N ARG A 98 0.80 -8.69 -0.62
CA ARG A 98 -0.54 -8.30 -0.11
C ARG A 98 -0.92 -6.89 -0.52
N SER A 99 -0.01 -5.93 -0.36
CA SER A 99 -0.25 -4.53 -0.73
C SER A 99 -0.52 -4.39 -2.24
N ALA A 100 0.16 -5.17 -3.08
CA ALA A 100 -0.12 -5.20 -4.52
C ALA A 100 -1.55 -5.66 -4.83
N ILE A 101 -2.03 -6.73 -4.18
CA ILE A 101 -3.43 -7.20 -4.30
C ILE A 101 -4.39 -6.10 -3.86
N GLU A 102 -4.19 -5.52 -2.67
CA GLU A 102 -5.05 -4.46 -2.13
C GLU A 102 -5.13 -3.27 -3.10
N ASN A 103 -4.00 -2.83 -3.65
CA ASN A 103 -3.95 -1.68 -4.55
C ASN A 103 -4.62 -1.95 -5.91
N ILE A 104 -4.53 -3.17 -6.44
CA ILE A 104 -5.25 -3.54 -7.66
C ILE A 104 -6.77 -3.51 -7.41
N LEU A 105 -7.23 -4.13 -6.32
CA LEU A 105 -8.65 -4.14 -5.97
C LEU A 105 -9.19 -2.72 -5.72
N ARG A 106 -8.39 -1.86 -5.05
CA ARG A 106 -8.71 -0.42 -4.88
C ARG A 106 -8.80 0.29 -6.23
N GLY A 107 -7.90 0.00 -7.16
CA GLY A 107 -7.97 0.50 -8.53
C GLY A 107 -9.26 0.11 -9.24
N CYS A 108 -9.74 -1.13 -9.06
CA CYS A 108 -11.00 -1.60 -9.64
C CYS A 108 -12.24 -0.83 -9.13
N ILE A 109 -12.19 -0.29 -7.92
CA ILE A 109 -13.27 0.55 -7.35
C ILE A 109 -13.01 2.06 -7.49
N GLY A 110 -11.97 2.46 -8.23
CA GLY A 110 -11.62 3.86 -8.47
C GLY A 110 -11.00 4.58 -7.27
N LEU A 111 -10.52 3.84 -6.27
CA LEU A 111 -9.81 4.41 -5.13
C LEU A 111 -8.30 4.50 -5.42
N PRO A 112 -7.62 5.55 -4.92
CA PRO A 112 -6.17 5.65 -5.05
C PRO A 112 -5.47 4.52 -4.27
N PRO A 113 -4.25 4.13 -4.67
CA PRO A 113 -3.42 3.19 -3.91
C PRO A 113 -3.23 3.61 -2.46
N ASN A 114 -3.08 2.64 -1.56
CA ASN A 114 -2.81 2.92 -0.16
C ASN A 114 -1.38 3.42 0.04
N SER A 115 -1.24 4.70 0.38
CA SER A 115 0.03 5.27 0.81
C SER A 115 0.01 5.50 2.32
N HIS A 116 0.91 4.85 3.06
CA HIS A 116 1.03 4.99 4.52
C HIS A 116 1.68 6.31 4.98
N MET A 117 1.50 7.40 4.21
CA MET A 117 2.16 8.69 4.47
C MET A 117 1.44 9.51 5.55
N MET A 118 0.11 9.38 5.68
CA MET A 118 -0.74 10.08 6.68
C MET A 118 -0.42 11.59 6.77
N LEU A 119 -0.25 12.24 5.63
CA LEU A 119 0.27 13.61 5.55
C LEU A 119 -0.63 14.63 6.25
N GLU A 120 -1.93 14.36 6.32
CA GLU A 120 -2.95 15.16 6.99
C GLU A 120 -2.74 15.22 8.51
N GLN A 121 -2.10 14.19 9.08
CA GLN A 121 -1.75 14.16 10.50
C GLN A 121 -0.34 14.67 10.77
N ARG A 122 0.52 14.69 9.75
CA ARG A 122 1.92 15.11 9.85
C ARG A 122 2.09 16.60 9.56
N PHE A 123 1.24 17.16 8.71
CA PHE A 123 1.25 18.56 8.33
C PHE A 123 -0.05 19.25 8.77
N ASN A 124 0.08 20.38 9.45
CA ASN A 124 -1.04 21.27 9.65
C ASN A 124 -1.25 22.09 8.36
N PHE A 125 -2.10 21.60 7.47
CA PHE A 125 -2.37 22.30 6.21
C PHE A 125 -3.06 23.66 6.41
N ALA A 126 -3.62 23.96 7.60
CA ALA A 126 -4.15 25.27 7.92
C ALA A 126 -3.06 26.32 8.23
N SER A 127 -1.83 25.90 8.54
CA SER A 127 -0.71 26.83 8.75
C SER A 127 0.03 27.21 7.46
N ILE A 128 -0.30 26.57 6.33
CA ILE A 128 0.26 26.90 5.01
C ILE A 128 -0.67 27.92 4.35
N THR A 129 -0.71 29.13 4.88
CA THR A 129 -1.30 30.27 4.18
C THR A 129 -0.23 30.89 3.29
N ASN A 130 -0.46 30.97 1.98
CA ASN A 130 0.37 31.74 1.04
C ASN A 130 0.18 33.28 1.20
N GLU A 131 -0.12 33.72 2.40
CA GLU A 131 -0.26 35.12 2.75
C GLU A 131 1.13 35.58 3.23
N PRO A 132 1.79 36.57 2.59
CA PRO A 132 3.02 37.11 3.13
C PRO A 132 2.74 37.59 4.56
N PRO A 133 3.68 37.43 5.52
CA PRO A 133 3.49 37.89 6.88
C PRO A 133 3.38 39.42 6.86
N THR A 134 2.17 39.94 6.70
CA THR A 134 1.88 41.34 7.00
C THR A 134 2.11 41.46 8.50
N LYS A 135 3.16 42.22 8.86
CA LYS A 135 3.51 42.53 10.24
C LYS A 135 2.27 43.06 10.94
N LYS A 136 1.54 42.20 11.67
CA LYS A 136 0.53 42.67 12.60
C LYS A 136 1.27 43.32 13.75
N LEU A 137 1.13 44.63 13.81
CA LEU A 137 1.54 45.50 14.90
C LEU A 137 1.11 44.83 16.23
N LYS A 138 2.03 44.73 17.19
CA LYS A 138 1.74 44.31 18.55
C LYS A 138 0.59 45.16 19.11
N SER A 139 -0.57 44.56 19.32
CA SER A 139 -1.50 45.00 20.36
C SER A 139 -1.41 44.00 21.50
N VAL A 140 -0.70 44.41 22.55
CA VAL A 140 -0.74 43.77 23.85
C VAL A 140 -2.13 43.99 24.43
N SER A 141 -2.86 42.92 24.73
CA SER A 141 -3.90 42.95 25.75
C SER A 141 -4.06 41.55 26.33
N ASN A 142 -3.73 41.46 27.62
CA ASN A 142 -3.89 40.32 28.51
C ASN A 142 -5.33 39.80 28.52
N GLY A 143 -5.50 38.48 28.69
CA GLY A 143 -6.81 37.90 28.96
C GLY A 143 -6.80 36.38 28.99
N CYS A 144 -6.69 35.82 30.19
CA CYS A 144 -7.13 34.47 30.52
C CYS A 144 -8.61 34.32 30.16
N GLU A 145 -9.04 33.23 29.53
CA GLU A 145 -10.36 32.64 29.82
C GLU A 145 -10.55 31.23 29.26
N LEU A 146 -11.08 30.38 30.15
CA LEU A 146 -11.56 29.03 29.89
C LEU A 146 -12.93 29.05 29.19
N ASN A 147 -13.10 28.06 28.29
CA ASN A 147 -14.34 27.28 28.10
C ASN A 147 -15.62 28.00 27.65
N THR A 148 -16.10 27.70 26.43
CA THR A 148 -17.53 27.43 26.23
C THR A 148 -17.80 26.57 24.98
N LYS A 149 -18.57 25.50 25.19
CA LYS A 149 -19.26 24.72 24.16
C LYS A 149 -20.19 25.63 23.34
N CYS A 150 -20.34 25.34 22.04
CA CYS A 150 -21.61 25.58 21.34
C CYS A 150 -21.86 24.50 20.29
N ALA A 151 -23.09 24.00 20.32
CA ALA A 151 -23.65 22.93 19.52
C ALA A 151 -24.14 23.42 18.15
N ASN A 152 -24.31 22.46 17.23
CA ASN A 152 -25.23 22.40 16.09
C ASN A 152 -25.34 23.60 15.14
N GLY A 153 -25.03 23.35 13.85
CA GLY A 153 -25.69 24.06 12.76
C GLY A 153 -24.91 24.09 11.44
N HIS A 154 -25.47 23.39 10.44
CA HIS A 154 -25.23 23.58 9.00
C HIS A 154 -23.88 23.13 8.43
N VAL A 155 -23.85 21.88 7.96
CA VAL A 155 -22.87 21.41 6.98
C VAL A 155 -23.22 22.03 5.63
N ALA A 156 -22.54 23.13 5.29
CA ALA A 156 -22.55 23.67 3.94
C ALA A 156 -21.84 22.69 3.00
N LYS A 157 -22.57 22.18 2.00
CA LYS A 157 -22.02 21.49 0.84
C LYS A 157 -21.06 22.44 0.12
N ALA A 158 -19.78 22.07 0.05
CA ALA A 158 -18.86 22.60 -0.95
C ALA A 158 -18.52 21.46 -1.92
N SER A 159 -19.04 21.58 -3.13
CA SER A 159 -18.85 20.75 -4.30
C SER A 159 -17.46 20.93 -4.93
N ASN A 160 -16.90 19.82 -5.42
CA ASN A 160 -15.86 19.65 -6.45
C ASN A 160 -14.70 20.66 -6.53
N GLY A 161 -13.51 20.17 -6.19
CA GLY A 161 -12.23 20.63 -6.74
C GLY A 161 -11.46 19.44 -7.30
N HIS A 162 -11.33 19.40 -8.62
CA HIS A 162 -10.49 18.48 -9.38
C HIS A 162 -9.04 18.62 -8.92
N TYR A 163 -8.47 17.62 -8.23
CA TYR A 163 -7.03 17.59 -7.99
C TYR A 163 -6.36 16.90 -9.17
N ALA A 164 -5.72 17.72 -10.01
CA ALA A 164 -4.89 17.26 -11.11
C ALA A 164 -3.76 16.36 -10.58
N ASN A 165 -3.63 15.18 -11.19
CA ASN A 165 -2.57 14.23 -10.90
C ASN A 165 -1.23 14.81 -11.36
N GLY A 166 -0.27 14.95 -10.44
CA GLY A 166 1.08 15.45 -10.75
C GLY A 166 1.79 14.48 -11.69
N ASN A 167 2.00 14.92 -12.93
CA ASN A 167 2.75 14.18 -13.93
C ASN A 167 4.26 14.35 -13.68
N ALA A 168 4.90 13.36 -13.04
CA ALA A 168 6.34 13.32 -12.84
C ALA A 168 7.03 12.77 -14.12
N ASN A 169 7.20 13.61 -15.14
CA ASN A 169 8.06 13.31 -16.27
C ASN A 169 9.53 13.52 -15.86
N GLY A 170 10.19 12.43 -15.44
CA GLY A 170 11.65 12.38 -15.31
C GLY A 170 12.30 12.31 -16.69
N HIS A 171 12.81 13.44 -17.18
CA HIS A 171 13.71 13.47 -18.32
C HIS A 171 15.01 12.73 -17.99
N THR A 172 15.32 11.68 -18.72
CA THR A 172 16.62 11.01 -18.72
C THR A 172 17.60 11.82 -19.57
N ASN A 173 18.56 12.49 -18.94
CA ASN A 173 19.72 13.03 -19.64
C ASN A 173 20.69 11.87 -19.92
N GLY A 174 20.71 11.40 -21.16
CA GLY A 174 21.74 10.50 -21.66
C GLY A 174 23.08 11.22 -21.73
N LEU A 175 24.09 10.71 -21.02
CA LEU A 175 25.49 10.97 -21.32
C LEU A 175 25.99 9.87 -22.26
N THR A 176 26.41 10.30 -23.44
CA THR A 176 27.28 9.56 -24.35
C THR A 176 28.72 9.82 -23.92
N HIS A 177 29.48 8.75 -23.70
CA HIS A 177 30.90 8.62 -23.99
C HIS A 177 31.29 7.14 -23.96
#